data_AF-A0A511US53-F1
#
_entry.id   AF-A0A511US53-F1
#
_cell.length_a   1.000
_cell.length_b   1.000
_cell.length_c   1.000
_cell.angle_alpha   90.00
_cell.angle_beta   90.00
_cell.angle_gamma   90.00
#
_symmetry.space_group_name_H-M   'P 1'
#
loop_
_entity.id
_entity.type
_entity.pdbx_description
1 polymer ?
#
loop_
_entity_poly.entity_id
_entity_poly.type
_entity_poly.pdbx_seq_one_letter_code
_entity_poly.pdbx_strand_id
1 'polypeptide(L)' 'MLAERIKQWPERWEEKGRQEGRKEGQLEAKQSTARNLLALGVLTKEQIAEATGLSVEDVAQLQADLKR' A
#
# COMPACT_ATOMS: atom_id res chain seq x y z
N MET A 1 -32.79 13.87 13.10
CA MET A 1 -33.62 12.64 13.12
C MET A 1 -32.88 11.49 12.43
N LEU A 2 -33.37 10.25 12.51
CA LEU A 2 -32.79 9.10 11.77
C LEU A 2 -32.80 9.36 10.24
N ALA A 3 -33.82 10.07 9.77
CA ALA A 3 -34.04 10.44 8.37
C ALA A 3 -32.95 11.36 7.77
N GLU A 4 -32.48 12.40 8.47
CA GLU A 4 -31.33 13.19 7.98
C GLU A 4 -30.06 12.35 7.87
N ARG A 5 -29.88 11.38 8.78
CA ARG A 5 -28.66 10.59 8.87
C ARG A 5 -28.54 9.61 7.70
N ILE A 6 -29.65 8.99 7.31
CA ILE A 6 -29.72 8.03 6.18
C ILE A 6 -29.44 8.72 4.84
N LYS A 7 -29.85 9.99 4.67
CA LYS A 7 -29.55 10.75 3.46
C LYS A 7 -28.06 11.00 3.23
N GLN A 8 -27.25 11.05 4.28
CA GLN A 8 -25.79 11.28 4.20
C GLN A 8 -24.97 9.99 4.08
N TRP A 9 -25.60 8.82 4.12
CA TRP A 9 -24.88 7.55 4.05
C TRP A 9 -24.21 7.37 2.68
N PRO A 10 -24.89 7.52 1.53
CA PRO A 10 -24.28 7.28 0.22
C PRO A 10 -22.99 8.07 0.02
N GLU A 11 -22.97 9.36 0.35
CA GLU A 11 -21.79 10.21 0.20
C GLU A 11 -20.66 9.80 1.15
N ARG A 12 -21.00 9.40 2.37
CA ARG A 12 -20.01 8.91 3.35
C ARG A 12 -19.38 7.59 2.92
N TRP A 13 -20.18 6.66 2.38
CA TRP A 13 -19.69 5.37 1.91
C TRP A 13 -18.86 5.52 0.63
N GLU A 14 -19.25 6.39 -0.29
CA GLU A 14 -18.46 6.70 -1.49
C GLU A 14 -17.11 7.36 -1.12
N GLU A 15 -17.12 8.37 -0.24
CA GLU A 15 -15.88 9.01 0.21
C GLU A 15 -14.96 8.01 0.92
N LYS A 16 -15.52 7.17 1.80
CA LYS A 16 -14.75 6.11 2.47
C LYS A 16 -14.14 5.14 1.46
N GLY A 17 -14.90 4.67 0.48
CA GLY A 17 -14.41 3.79 -0.57
C GLY A 17 -13.29 4.41 -1.40
N ARG A 18 -13.42 5.70 -1.78
CA ARG A 18 -12.34 6.42 -2.47
C ARG A 18 -11.08 6.57 -1.63
N GLN A 19 -11.22 6.78 -0.32
CA GLN A 19 -10.07 6.88 0.59
C GLN A 19 -9.38 5.54 0.79
N GLU A 20 -10.14 4.45 0.95
CA GLU A 20 -9.62 3.10 1.06
C GLU A 20 -8.89 2.68 -0.22
N GLY A 21 -9.52 2.86 -1.39
CA GLY A 21 -8.88 2.55 -2.67
C GLY A 21 -7.60 3.36 -2.94
N ARG A 22 -7.55 4.63 -2.52
CA ARG A 22 -6.31 5.41 -2.60
C ARG A 22 -5.19 4.85 -1.71
N LYS A 23 -5.52 4.42 -0.49
CA LYS A 23 -4.53 3.83 0.43
C LYS A 23 -4.02 2.48 -0.08
N GLU A 24 -4.93 1.63 -0.56
CA GLU A 24 -4.58 0.34 -1.15
C GLU A 24 -3.69 0.51 -2.38
N GLY A 25 -4.07 1.38 -3.32
CA GLY A 25 -3.27 1.65 -4.51
C GLY A 25 -1.88 2.23 -4.20
N GLN A 26 -1.77 3.10 -3.19
CA GLN A 26 -0.47 3.59 -2.72
C GLN A 26 0.39 2.47 -2.15
N LEU A 27 -0.18 1.59 -1.34
CA LEU A 27 0.55 0.45 -0.76
C LEU A 27 0.99 -0.53 -1.85
N GLU A 28 0.11 -0.85 -2.80
CA GLU A 28 0.40 -1.73 -3.93
C GLU A 28 1.52 -1.16 -4.81
N ALA A 29 1.48 0.15 -5.10
CA ALA A 29 2.53 0.82 -5.87
C ALA A 29 3.90 0.77 -5.17
N LYS A 30 3.93 0.98 -3.85
CA LYS A 30 5.16 0.84 -3.04
C LYS A 30 5.71 -0.59 -3.08
N GLN A 31 4.86 -1.58 -2.87
CA GLN A 31 5.25 -3.00 -2.90
C GLN A 31 5.74 -3.43 -4.29
N SER A 32 5.05 -3.01 -5.35
CA SER A 32 5.46 -3.26 -6.74
C SER A 32 6.84 -2.67 -7.02
N THR A 33 7.07 -1.41 -6.61
CA THR A 33 8.37 -0.76 -6.74
C THR A 33 9.46 -1.52 -5.97
N ALA A 34 9.19 -1.92 -4.73
CA ALA A 34 10.12 -2.70 -3.92
C ALA A 34 10.48 -4.04 -4.56
N ARG A 35 9.49 -4.77 -5.11
CA ARG A 35 9.73 -6.04 -5.84
C ARG A 35 10.64 -5.83 -7.05
N ASN A 36 10.41 -4.78 -7.82
CA ASN A 36 11.26 -4.46 -8.97
C ASN A 36 12.70 -4.15 -8.54
N LEU A 37 12.89 -3.35 -7.48
CA LEU A 37 14.23 -3.04 -6.96
C LEU A 37 14.93 -4.29 -6.39
N LEU A 38 14.21 -5.16 -5.69
CA LEU A 38 14.72 -6.44 -5.21
C LEU A 38 15.16 -7.35 -6.37
N ALA A 39 14.39 -7.38 -7.46
CA ALA A 39 14.71 -8.16 -8.66
C ALA A 39 15.96 -7.64 -9.38
N LEU A 40 16.23 -6.33 -9.34
CA LEU A 40 17.46 -5.75 -9.88
C LEU A 40 18.70 -6.18 -9.07
N GLY A 41 18.54 -6.47 -7.77
CA GLY A 41 19.62 -6.99 -6.91
C GLY A 41 20.77 -6.01 -6.63
N VAL A 42 20.58 -4.72 -6.93
CA VAL A 42 21.62 -3.67 -6.81
C VAL A 42 21.55 -2.89 -5.49
N LEU A 43 20.42 -2.91 -4.79
CA LEU A 43 20.20 -2.18 -3.54
C LEU A 43 20.09 -3.12 -2.34
N THR A 44 20.48 -2.65 -1.16
CA THR A 44 20.21 -3.37 0.10
C THR A 44 18.74 -3.21 0.52
N LYS A 45 18.27 -4.04 1.46
CA LYS A 45 16.89 -3.96 1.95
C LYS A 45 16.59 -2.61 2.60
N GLU A 46 17.56 -2.04 3.30
CA GLU A 46 17.47 -0.75 3.98
C GLU A 46 17.31 0.38 2.96
N GLN A 47 18.08 0.36 1.87
CA GLN A 47 17.97 1.33 0.79
C GLN A 47 16.63 1.22 0.04
N ILE A 48 16.12 -0.01 -0.15
CA ILE A 48 14.81 -0.23 -0.77
C ILE A 48 13.69 0.26 0.14
N ALA A 49 13.78 0.00 1.45
CA ALA A 49 12.83 0.49 2.45
C ALA A 49 12.77 2.03 2.45
N GLU A 50 13.93 2.69 2.44
CA GLU A 50 14.04 4.14 2.32
C GLU A 50 13.42 4.67 1.01
N ALA A 51 13.79 4.09 -0.13
CA ALA A 51 13.31 4.55 -1.44
C ALA A 51 11.81 4.36 -1.67
N THR A 52 11.20 3.35 -1.05
CA THR A 52 9.78 3.01 -1.21
C THR A 52 8.91 3.51 -0.07
N GLY A 53 9.52 3.95 1.03
CA GLY A 53 8.80 4.29 2.26
C GLY A 53 8.05 3.09 2.84
N LEU A 54 8.65 1.90 2.76
CA LEU A 54 8.23 0.67 3.43
C LEU A 54 9.13 0.41 4.64
N SER A 55 8.73 -0.49 5.53
CA SER A 55 9.63 -0.98 6.58
C SER A 55 10.66 -1.96 6.00
N VAL A 56 11.79 -2.13 6.69
CA VAL A 56 12.80 -3.12 6.31
C VAL A 56 12.22 -4.53 6.41
N GLU A 57 11.34 -4.77 7.38
CA GLU A 57 10.61 -6.02 7.58
C GLU A 57 9.69 -6.33 6.39
N ASP A 58 8.93 -5.35 5.90
CA ASP A 58 8.06 -5.52 4.72
C ASP A 58 8.90 -5.88 3.48
N VAL A 59 10.03 -5.21 3.28
CA VAL A 59 10.95 -5.51 2.17
C VAL A 59 11.54 -6.91 2.31
N ALA A 60 11.90 -7.34 3.52
CA ALA A 60 12.40 -8.68 3.78
C ALA A 60 11.32 -9.75 3.48
N GLN A 61 10.07 -9.49 3.86
CA GLN A 61 8.95 -10.39 3.57
C GLN A 61 8.70 -10.51 2.07
N LEU A 62 8.69 -9.38 1.34
CA LEU A 62 8.57 -9.36 -0.11
C LEU A 62 9.70 -10.15 -0.79
N GLN A 63 10.93 -10.04 -0.28
CA GLN A 63 12.07 -10.81 -0.79
C GLN A 63 11.92 -12.32 -0.54
N ALA A 64 11.38 -12.71 0.61
CA ALA A 64 11.09 -14.10 0.91
C ALA A 64 10.00 -14.67 0.00
N ASP A 65 8.94 -13.89 -0.26
CA ASP A 65 7.83 -14.31 -1.12
C ASP A 65 8.26 -14.48 -2.60
N LEU A 66 9.24 -13.70 -3.08
CA LEU A 66 9.81 -13.85 -4.44
C LEU A 66 10.68 -15.09 -4.62
N LYS A 67 11.18 -15.69 -3.54
CA LYS A 67 12.06 -16.87 -3.57
C LYS A 67 11.32 -18.19 -3.36
N ARG A 68 10.01 -18.13 -3.10
CA ARG A 68 9.13 -19.30 -3.01
C ARG A 68 8.75 -19.78 -4.40
#